data_AF-A0A1H1TW17-F1
#
_entry.id   AF-A0A1H1TW17-F1
#
_cell.length_a   1.000
_cell.length_b   1.000
_cell.length_c   1.000
_cell.angle_alpha   90.00
_cell.angle_beta   90.00
_cell.angle_gamma   90.00
#
_symmetry.space_group_name_H-M   'P 1'
#
loop_
_entity.id
_entity.type
_entity.pdbx_description
1 polymer ?
#
loop_
_entity_poly.entity_id
_entity_poly.type
_entity_poly.pdbx_seq_one_letter_code
_entity_poly.pdbx_strand_id
1 'polypeptide(L)'
;MKRISKFPKFILFILITTLTFSSCSKDEDDRISGGEQQEIVPDEFSEYFGNEISRDFLGTVIDKNHLPIEGVLVTIGDDTAYTDSNGVFMIKNATINERFGYIKASKTGYIHGSRNVVPSNGTNKVTMMLLDNNIIGTVNSGETGNVSLNNGSSVNFDGNFIKEDGSEYSGSVNVIVHHLDPTDEDMPLQRPGMLYAQNKEGAERMLQTLGMLAVELRGSAGEELNLAEGSTSEIQIYVDPSLMAIAPATIPLWYFDETKGYWIEEGEATLQGNMYVGTVSHFSFWNYDIQAEAVTLCITATNEDNNALNNLWVKITSLTYGTTTGFTNENGEVCGYIPSNESLELNVYSYDFCGNTALYSEMIGPFTTDSDISITVPENSDIIEETITGNFNTCDDNAVTDGYVQLKYGGQIFTDVVSDGTFEISLLRCEEDNTFQIKASDYVNLQTTDSISYTFTTPLTNIGTITACNTVSEFVQYSIDDGDVIYILDNINSQFDTNSPNYNAPILTLSGSSNDGNCFYMFGKLDNTNYEGTYDNYAWNDTGDENTGFNLEECLGISNVNNNIIYNLTSLGSVGEYIDINFNGTYEDYEGNTHTISGMVHVLRDN
;
A
#
# COMPACT_ATOMS: atom_id res chain seq x y z
N MET A 1 67.66 -41.59 -57.00
CA MET A 1 66.89 -42.84 -56.78
C MET A 1 65.40 -42.52 -56.90
N LYS A 2 64.63 -43.45 -57.48
CA LYS A 2 63.30 -43.27 -58.08
C LYS A 2 62.18 -42.90 -57.08
N ARG A 3 61.21 -42.10 -57.56
CA ARG A 3 59.89 -41.77 -56.99
C ARG A 3 58.90 -42.95 -57.08
N ILE A 4 57.75 -42.79 -56.37
CA ILE A 4 56.48 -43.57 -56.26
C ILE A 4 56.40 -44.27 -54.88
N SER A 5 55.35 -44.24 -54.04
CA SER A 5 53.91 -43.91 -54.15
C SER A 5 53.25 -43.64 -52.77
N LYS A 6 52.23 -42.76 -52.77
CA LYS A 6 50.93 -42.82 -52.07
C LYS A 6 50.90 -43.18 -50.57
N PHE A 7 50.45 -42.24 -49.73
CA PHE A 7 49.33 -42.45 -48.78
C PHE A 7 48.79 -41.11 -48.21
N PRO A 8 47.87 -40.40 -48.90
CA PRO A 8 47.11 -39.29 -48.32
C PRO A 8 45.60 -39.62 -48.36
N LYS A 9 45.17 -40.65 -47.62
CA LYS A 9 43.73 -41.00 -47.48
C LYS A 9 43.29 -41.39 -46.06
N PHE A 10 44.18 -41.37 -45.07
CA PHE A 10 43.84 -41.80 -43.71
C PHE A 10 43.65 -40.63 -42.72
N ILE A 11 44.20 -39.44 -43.02
CA ILE A 11 44.07 -38.27 -42.13
C ILE A 11 42.80 -37.44 -42.45
N LEU A 12 42.26 -37.54 -43.67
CA LEU A 12 41.02 -36.84 -44.05
C LEU A 12 39.75 -37.54 -43.55
N PHE A 13 39.83 -38.79 -43.10
CA PHE A 13 38.65 -39.56 -42.65
C PHE A 13 38.33 -39.35 -41.15
N ILE A 14 39.31 -38.86 -40.36
CA ILE A 14 39.14 -38.63 -38.91
C ILE A 14 38.62 -37.21 -38.63
N LEU A 15 38.77 -36.25 -39.56
CA LEU A 15 38.25 -34.89 -39.38
C LEU A 15 36.79 -34.71 -39.83
N ILE A 16 36.18 -35.73 -40.45
CA ILE A 16 34.81 -35.67 -41.00
C ILE A 16 33.78 -36.39 -40.10
N THR A 17 34.22 -37.14 -39.09
CA THR A 17 33.33 -37.90 -38.19
C THR A 17 32.94 -37.17 -36.89
N THR A 18 33.49 -35.99 -36.61
CA THR A 18 33.17 -35.18 -35.42
C THR A 18 32.26 -33.97 -35.70
N LEU A 19 31.65 -33.87 -36.89
CA LEU A 19 30.77 -32.75 -37.29
C LEU A 19 29.31 -33.18 -37.57
N THR A 20 28.85 -34.31 -37.01
CA THR A 20 27.49 -34.83 -37.27
C THR A 20 26.68 -35.04 -35.99
N PHE A 21 26.57 -34.00 -35.15
CA PHE A 21 25.47 -33.86 -34.19
C PHE A 21 25.13 -32.39 -33.97
N SER A 22 24.59 -31.74 -35.00
CA SER A 22 23.76 -30.54 -34.86
C SER A 22 23.04 -30.26 -36.19
N SER A 23 21.73 -30.07 -36.12
CA SER A 23 20.81 -29.62 -37.18
C SER A 23 20.13 -30.69 -38.06
N CYS A 24 18.90 -31.04 -37.66
CA CYS A 24 17.74 -31.08 -38.56
C CYS A 24 16.76 -30.02 -38.01
N SER A 25 16.38 -29.01 -38.79
CA SER A 25 15.15 -29.07 -39.57
C SER A 25 15.24 -28.30 -40.89
N LYS A 26 14.39 -28.73 -41.83
CA LYS A 26 14.30 -28.35 -43.25
C LYS A 26 14.08 -26.86 -43.49
N ASP A 27 14.84 -26.31 -44.44
CA ASP A 27 14.44 -25.16 -45.25
C ASP A 27 13.52 -25.63 -46.38
N GLU A 28 12.30 -25.09 -46.47
CA GLU A 28 11.57 -24.77 -47.71
C GLU A 28 10.43 -23.78 -47.36
N ASP A 29 10.60 -22.50 -47.65
CA ASP A 29 9.96 -21.79 -48.77
C ASP A 29 9.96 -20.28 -48.46
N ASP A 30 10.95 -19.59 -49.04
CA ASP A 30 11.16 -18.16 -48.91
C ASP A 30 10.11 -17.42 -49.77
N ARG A 31 8.89 -17.31 -49.22
CA ARG A 31 7.88 -16.37 -49.70
C ARG A 31 7.96 -15.13 -48.81
N ILE A 32 8.56 -14.09 -49.36
CA ILE A 32 8.40 -12.71 -48.90
C ILE A 32 6.89 -12.38 -48.97
N SER A 33 6.19 -12.65 -47.87
CA SER A 33 4.95 -11.99 -47.51
C SER A 33 5.33 -11.03 -46.39
N GLY A 34 4.93 -9.76 -46.50
CA GLY A 34 5.08 -8.80 -45.40
C GLY A 34 4.19 -9.22 -44.23
N GLY A 35 4.67 -10.18 -43.44
CA GLY A 35 4.05 -10.61 -42.20
C GLY A 35 4.51 -9.70 -41.08
N GLU A 36 3.55 -9.18 -40.33
CA GLU A 36 3.74 -8.54 -39.04
C GLU A 36 4.67 -9.41 -38.18
N GLN A 37 5.66 -8.81 -37.52
CA GLN A 37 6.48 -9.52 -36.53
C GLN A 37 5.53 -10.01 -35.45
N GLN A 38 5.39 -11.33 -35.34
CA GLN A 38 4.55 -11.94 -34.32
C GLN A 38 5.20 -11.68 -32.96
N GLU A 39 4.45 -11.07 -32.04
CA GLU A 39 4.89 -10.79 -30.67
C GLU A 39 5.31 -12.11 -29.99
N ILE A 40 6.47 -12.09 -29.31
CA ILE A 40 6.98 -13.25 -28.59
C ILE A 40 6.38 -13.21 -27.18
N VAL A 41 5.42 -14.09 -26.93
CA VAL A 41 4.81 -14.29 -25.61
C VAL A 41 5.55 -15.40 -24.86
N PRO A 42 6.09 -15.14 -23.66
CA PRO A 42 6.70 -16.14 -22.78
C PRO A 42 5.74 -17.25 -22.37
N ASP A 43 6.29 -18.36 -21.84
CA ASP A 43 5.49 -19.47 -21.34
C ASP A 43 4.80 -19.10 -20.00
N GLU A 44 5.51 -18.38 -19.12
CA GLU A 44 4.99 -17.85 -17.85
C GLU A 44 4.99 -16.32 -17.85
N PHE A 45 3.91 -15.69 -17.40
CA PHE A 45 3.78 -14.22 -17.41
C PHE A 45 4.82 -13.52 -16.52
N SER A 46 5.25 -14.17 -15.43
CA SER A 46 6.27 -13.64 -14.53
C SER A 46 7.65 -13.49 -15.18
N GLU A 47 7.89 -14.11 -16.35
CA GLU A 47 9.12 -13.90 -17.12
C GLU A 47 9.26 -12.45 -17.61
N TYR A 48 8.16 -11.71 -17.74
CA TYR A 48 8.20 -10.29 -18.07
C TYR A 48 8.73 -9.41 -16.94
N PHE A 49 8.80 -9.91 -15.70
CA PHE A 49 9.12 -9.05 -14.55
C PHE A 49 10.62 -8.76 -14.43
N GLY A 50 11.47 -9.48 -15.16
CA GLY A 50 12.92 -9.38 -15.06
C GLY A 50 13.48 -10.07 -13.80
N ASN A 51 14.76 -9.85 -13.54
CA ASN A 51 15.45 -10.55 -12.44
C ASN A 51 14.99 -10.06 -11.08
N GLU A 52 15.24 -10.88 -10.06
CA GLU A 52 15.07 -10.50 -8.68
C GLU A 52 16.15 -9.48 -8.26
N ILE A 53 15.72 -8.41 -7.58
CA ILE A 53 16.53 -7.31 -7.08
C ILE A 53 16.07 -6.94 -5.66
N SER A 54 16.94 -6.22 -4.95
CA SER A 54 16.64 -5.69 -3.62
C SER A 54 16.50 -4.17 -3.66
N ARG A 55 15.46 -3.62 -3.03
CA ARG A 55 15.16 -2.18 -3.01
C ARG A 55 14.58 -1.72 -1.68
N ASP A 56 14.81 -0.44 -1.39
CA ASP A 56 14.21 0.22 -0.23
C ASP A 56 12.90 0.88 -0.64
N PHE A 57 11.93 0.86 0.27
CA PHE A 57 10.61 1.44 0.13
C PHE A 57 10.29 2.33 1.33
N LEU A 58 9.80 3.52 1.01
CA LEU A 58 9.23 4.46 1.97
C LEU A 58 7.85 4.83 1.43
N GLY A 59 6.82 4.67 2.23
CA GLY A 59 5.50 5.04 1.74
C GLY A 59 4.56 5.53 2.81
N THR A 60 3.45 6.09 2.33
CA THR A 60 2.39 6.64 3.17
C THR A 60 1.05 6.03 2.76
N VAL A 61 0.26 5.65 3.75
CA VAL A 61 -1.11 5.18 3.56
C VAL A 61 -2.09 6.22 4.09
N ILE A 62 -3.05 6.61 3.26
CA ILE A 62 -4.04 7.66 3.54
C ILE A 62 -5.46 7.19 3.25
N ASP A 63 -6.44 7.90 3.81
CA ASP A 63 -7.86 7.76 3.48
C ASP A 63 -8.28 8.70 2.34
N LYS A 64 -9.56 8.63 1.95
CA LYS A 64 -10.18 9.52 0.94
C LYS A 64 -10.25 11.00 1.31
N ASN A 65 -9.94 11.35 2.56
CA ASN A 65 -9.86 12.73 3.04
C ASN A 65 -8.39 13.19 3.15
N HIS A 66 -7.45 12.41 2.61
CA HIS A 66 -6.01 12.61 2.68
C HIS A 66 -5.46 12.61 4.12
N LEU A 67 -6.15 11.95 5.05
CA LEU A 67 -5.68 11.74 6.41
C LEU A 67 -4.84 10.47 6.49
N PRO A 68 -3.72 10.49 7.22
CA PRO A 68 -2.89 9.31 7.40
C PRO A 68 -3.64 8.20 8.13
N ILE A 69 -3.37 6.96 7.74
CA ILE A 69 -3.94 5.76 8.36
C ILE A 69 -2.81 5.03 9.09
N GLU A 70 -2.83 5.07 10.43
CA GLU A 70 -1.95 4.28 11.30
C GLU A 70 -2.30 2.78 11.29
N GLY A 71 -1.39 1.89 11.66
CA GLY A 71 -1.69 0.47 11.90
C GLY A 71 -2.00 -0.37 10.67
N VAL A 72 -1.77 0.16 9.46
CA VAL A 72 -1.94 -0.58 8.21
C VAL A 72 -0.81 -1.58 8.06
N LEU A 73 -1.13 -2.86 7.90
CA LEU A 73 -0.16 -3.87 7.54
C LEU A 73 0.22 -3.70 6.07
N VAL A 74 1.49 -3.39 5.82
CA VAL A 74 2.08 -3.31 4.48
C VAL A 74 2.96 -4.51 4.24
N THR A 75 2.88 -5.09 3.04
CA THR A 75 3.69 -6.27 2.64
C THR A 75 4.34 -6.04 1.28
N ILE A 76 5.64 -6.31 1.17
CA ILE A 76 6.42 -6.26 -0.07
C ILE A 76 7.29 -7.50 -0.12
N GLY A 77 7.03 -8.39 -1.08
CA GLY A 77 7.66 -9.72 -1.07
C GLY A 77 7.30 -10.48 0.22
N ASP A 78 8.32 -10.93 0.95
CA ASP A 78 8.18 -11.60 2.25
C ASP A 78 8.26 -10.64 3.45
N ASP A 79 8.59 -9.36 3.21
CA ASP A 79 8.79 -8.36 4.26
C ASP A 79 7.49 -7.64 4.60
N THR A 80 7.31 -7.30 5.87
CA THR A 80 6.14 -6.57 6.38
C THR A 80 6.53 -5.39 7.26
N ALA A 81 5.67 -4.38 7.30
CA ALA A 81 5.76 -3.23 8.21
C ALA A 81 4.35 -2.71 8.54
N TYR A 82 4.20 -2.05 9.69
CA TYR A 82 2.97 -1.34 10.04
C TYR A 82 3.14 0.16 9.82
N THR A 83 2.10 0.85 9.33
CA THR A 83 2.14 2.31 9.31
C THR A 83 2.09 2.90 10.72
N ASP A 84 2.82 3.99 10.95
CA ASP A 84 2.74 4.73 12.20
C ASP A 84 1.62 5.80 12.21
N SER A 85 1.52 6.60 13.27
CA SER A 85 0.56 7.72 13.40
C SER A 85 0.57 8.75 12.26
N ASN A 86 1.63 8.83 11.44
CA ASN A 86 1.68 9.69 10.26
C ASN A 86 1.37 8.91 8.97
N GLY A 87 0.91 7.67 9.08
CA GLY A 87 0.59 6.77 7.97
C GLY A 87 1.82 6.22 7.27
N VAL A 88 3.02 6.40 7.83
CA VAL A 88 4.28 6.08 7.16
C VAL A 88 4.74 4.66 7.48
N PHE A 89 5.19 3.93 6.45
CA PHE A 89 5.90 2.66 6.58
C PHE A 89 7.28 2.74 5.91
N MET A 90 8.21 1.92 6.38
CA MET A 90 9.53 1.74 5.77
C MET A 90 9.85 0.25 5.68
N ILE A 91 10.29 -0.21 4.52
CA ILE A 91 10.80 -1.57 4.31
C ILE A 91 12.11 -1.45 3.54
N LYS A 92 13.20 -1.93 4.13
CA LYS A 92 14.55 -1.88 3.54
C LYS A 92 14.92 -3.23 2.94
N ASN A 93 15.63 -3.19 1.82
CA ASN A 93 16.13 -4.35 1.10
C ASN A 93 15.05 -5.39 0.69
N ALA A 94 13.82 -4.94 0.43
CA ALA A 94 12.73 -5.80 -0.01
C ALA A 94 13.09 -6.53 -1.32
N THR A 95 12.76 -7.81 -1.38
CA THR A 95 13.01 -8.66 -2.55
C THR A 95 11.85 -8.55 -3.55
N ILE A 96 12.14 -8.06 -4.75
CA ILE A 96 11.17 -7.73 -5.82
C ILE A 96 11.78 -7.97 -7.20
N ASN A 97 11.05 -7.71 -8.29
CA ASN A 97 11.56 -7.85 -9.66
C ASN A 97 11.87 -6.51 -10.34
N GLU A 98 12.83 -6.52 -11.29
CA GLU A 98 13.32 -5.34 -12.04
C GLU A 98 12.22 -4.49 -12.70
N ARG A 99 11.14 -5.10 -13.17
CA ARG A 99 10.02 -4.44 -13.87
C ARG A 99 8.72 -4.48 -13.06
N PHE A 100 8.75 -5.02 -11.83
CA PHE A 100 7.55 -5.27 -11.04
C PHE A 100 7.85 -5.39 -9.53
N GLY A 101 7.62 -4.33 -8.77
CA GLY A 101 7.50 -4.38 -7.31
C GLY A 101 6.03 -4.35 -6.91
N TYR A 102 5.57 -5.31 -6.10
CA TYR A 102 4.18 -5.39 -5.63
C TYR A 102 4.09 -5.12 -4.13
N ILE A 103 3.24 -4.15 -3.77
CA ILE A 103 3.05 -3.65 -2.41
C ILE A 103 1.59 -3.86 -2.06
N LYS A 104 1.32 -4.54 -0.95
CA LYS A 104 -0.03 -4.78 -0.43
C LYS A 104 -0.23 -3.99 0.85
N ALA A 105 -1.45 -3.54 1.09
CA ALA A 105 -1.86 -2.85 2.30
C ALA A 105 -3.19 -3.44 2.78
N SER A 106 -3.25 -3.85 4.05
CA SER A 106 -4.46 -4.41 4.66
C SER A 106 -4.71 -3.81 6.03
N LYS A 107 -5.99 -3.52 6.30
CA LYS A 107 -6.48 -2.99 7.57
C LYS A 107 -7.99 -3.18 7.68
N THR A 108 -8.44 -3.65 8.83
CA THR A 108 -9.87 -3.76 9.15
C THR A 108 -10.59 -2.43 8.97
N GLY A 109 -11.79 -2.45 8.35
CA GLY A 109 -12.55 -1.25 8.02
C GLY A 109 -12.29 -0.69 6.62
N TYR A 110 -11.31 -1.25 5.91
CA TYR A 110 -10.96 -0.90 4.54
C TYR A 110 -11.00 -2.14 3.65
N ILE A 111 -11.19 -1.94 2.35
CA ILE A 111 -10.95 -3.00 1.35
C ILE A 111 -9.44 -3.15 1.15
N HIS A 112 -8.99 -4.31 0.65
CA HIS A 112 -7.57 -4.54 0.37
C HIS A 112 -7.02 -3.50 -0.62
N GLY A 113 -5.94 -2.82 -0.22
CA GLY A 113 -5.23 -1.86 -1.05
C GLY A 113 -3.94 -2.46 -1.59
N SER A 114 -3.50 -1.99 -2.75
CA SER A 114 -2.19 -2.39 -3.28
C SER A 114 -1.62 -1.41 -4.30
N ARG A 115 -0.30 -1.47 -4.53
CA ARG A 115 0.41 -0.73 -5.58
C ARG A 115 1.41 -1.63 -6.28
N ASN A 116 1.66 -1.29 -7.55
CA ASN A 116 2.88 -1.74 -8.20
C ASN A 116 3.74 -0.53 -8.55
N VAL A 117 5.05 -0.75 -8.57
CA VAL A 117 6.01 0.21 -9.10
C VAL A 117 6.97 -0.50 -10.05
N VAL A 118 7.53 0.25 -11.01
CA VAL A 118 8.76 -0.14 -11.69
C VAL A 118 9.91 0.38 -10.82
N PRO A 119 10.65 -0.49 -10.13
CA PRO A 119 11.57 -0.06 -9.09
C PRO A 119 12.79 0.68 -9.68
N SER A 120 13.05 1.86 -9.16
CA SER A 120 14.24 2.68 -9.46
C SER A 120 15.38 2.36 -8.50
N ASN A 121 16.59 2.87 -8.76
CA ASN A 121 17.69 2.78 -7.79
C ASN A 121 17.47 3.76 -6.63
N GLY A 122 17.89 3.38 -5.43
CA GLY A 122 17.60 4.19 -4.23
C GLY A 122 16.23 3.87 -3.63
N THR A 123 15.64 4.85 -2.95
CA THR A 123 14.40 4.70 -2.21
C THR A 123 13.20 4.86 -3.14
N ASN A 124 12.34 3.83 -3.19
CA ASN A 124 11.10 3.87 -3.94
C ASN A 124 9.99 4.46 -3.06
N LYS A 125 9.54 5.68 -3.39
CA LYS A 125 8.49 6.39 -2.66
C LYS A 125 7.11 6.02 -3.19
N VAL A 126 6.19 5.63 -2.30
CA VAL A 126 4.84 5.18 -2.69
C VAL A 126 3.76 5.76 -1.78
N THR A 127 2.68 6.25 -2.39
CA THR A 127 1.47 6.66 -1.66
C THR A 127 0.31 5.76 -2.06
N MET A 128 -0.45 5.29 -1.06
CA MET A 128 -1.62 4.43 -1.24
C MET A 128 -2.83 5.04 -0.55
N MET A 129 -3.97 5.09 -1.22
CA MET A 129 -5.25 5.42 -0.60
C MET A 129 -6.04 4.14 -0.35
N LEU A 130 -6.45 3.91 0.90
CA LEU A 130 -7.37 2.82 1.21
C LEU A 130 -8.82 3.29 1.09
N LEU A 131 -9.64 2.48 0.44
CA LEU A 131 -11.07 2.72 0.34
C LEU A 131 -11.79 2.04 1.51
N ASP A 132 -12.72 2.75 2.12
CA ASP A 132 -13.51 2.24 3.24
C ASP A 132 -14.40 1.05 2.82
N ASN A 133 -14.72 0.17 3.76
CA ASN A 133 -15.61 -0.97 3.50
C ASN A 133 -17.09 -0.66 3.78
N ASN A 134 -17.53 0.59 3.54
CA ASN A 134 -18.91 0.97 3.82
C ASN A 134 -19.92 0.20 2.96
N ILE A 135 -20.97 -0.29 3.62
CA ILE A 135 -22.04 -1.06 2.99
C ILE A 135 -22.91 -0.12 2.13
N ILE A 136 -22.94 -0.37 0.83
CA ILE A 136 -23.78 0.37 -0.13
C ILE A 136 -25.18 -0.23 -0.20
N GLY A 137 -25.29 -1.55 -0.05
CA GLY A 137 -26.56 -2.27 -0.08
C GLY A 137 -26.48 -3.66 0.52
N THR A 138 -27.63 -4.31 0.59
CA THR A 138 -27.73 -5.68 1.10
C THR A 138 -28.60 -6.50 0.16
N VAL A 139 -28.18 -7.74 -0.12
CA VAL A 139 -28.93 -8.74 -0.90
C VAL A 139 -29.06 -10.03 -0.09
N ASN A 140 -29.93 -10.96 -0.52
CA ASN A 140 -30.10 -12.25 0.15
C ASN A 140 -29.66 -13.39 -0.76
N SER A 141 -29.04 -14.42 -0.17
CA SER A 141 -28.82 -15.69 -0.86
C SER A 141 -30.15 -16.31 -1.34
N GLY A 142 -30.16 -16.86 -2.55
CA GLY A 142 -31.32 -17.45 -3.20
C GLY A 142 -32.29 -16.46 -3.86
N GLU A 143 -32.01 -15.15 -3.79
CA GLU A 143 -32.82 -14.10 -4.40
C GLU A 143 -31.99 -13.24 -5.37
N THR A 144 -32.60 -12.83 -6.49
CA THR A 144 -31.97 -11.83 -7.36
C THR A 144 -31.92 -10.48 -6.65
N GLY A 145 -30.79 -9.76 -6.76
CA GLY A 145 -30.59 -8.46 -6.14
C GLY A 145 -29.95 -7.44 -7.07
N ASN A 146 -30.18 -6.15 -6.81
CA ASN A 146 -29.49 -5.05 -7.48
C ASN A 146 -28.97 -4.08 -6.42
N VAL A 147 -27.71 -3.67 -6.56
CA VAL A 147 -27.10 -2.59 -5.77
C VAL A 147 -26.60 -1.54 -6.75
N SER A 148 -27.02 -0.29 -6.56
CA SER A 148 -26.74 0.81 -7.48
C SER A 148 -26.12 1.99 -6.75
N LEU A 149 -25.16 2.65 -7.39
CA LEU A 149 -24.56 3.90 -6.97
C LEU A 149 -25.33 5.11 -7.53
N ASN A 150 -25.09 6.29 -6.96
CA ASN A 150 -25.78 7.52 -7.36
C ASN A 150 -25.52 7.94 -8.82
N ASN A 151 -24.39 7.52 -9.40
CA ASN A 151 -24.05 7.78 -10.81
C ASN A 151 -24.72 6.78 -11.79
N GLY A 152 -25.48 5.81 -11.29
CA GLY A 152 -26.13 4.78 -12.09
C GLY A 152 -25.29 3.53 -12.34
N SER A 153 -24.03 3.49 -11.90
CA SER A 153 -23.24 2.25 -11.89
C SER A 153 -23.89 1.24 -10.95
N SER A 154 -23.90 -0.05 -11.31
CA SER A 154 -24.63 -1.05 -10.54
C SER A 154 -24.10 -2.47 -10.71
N VAL A 155 -24.50 -3.33 -9.77
CA VAL A 155 -24.21 -4.77 -9.74
C VAL A 155 -25.52 -5.54 -9.57
N ASN A 156 -25.74 -6.53 -10.44
CA ASN A 156 -26.93 -7.38 -10.46
C ASN A 156 -26.57 -8.83 -10.10
N PHE A 157 -27.09 -9.29 -8.97
CA PHE A 157 -26.81 -10.61 -8.39
C PHE A 157 -27.91 -11.62 -8.73
N ASP A 158 -27.52 -12.88 -8.97
CA ASP A 158 -28.44 -14.01 -9.15
C ASP A 158 -28.84 -14.69 -7.82
N GLY A 159 -28.13 -14.36 -6.74
CA GLY A 159 -28.37 -14.86 -5.38
C GLY A 159 -27.50 -16.04 -4.96
N ASN A 160 -26.54 -16.48 -5.79
CA ASN A 160 -25.68 -17.63 -5.47
C ASN A 160 -24.29 -17.16 -5.00
N PHE A 161 -23.99 -17.43 -3.74
CA PHE A 161 -22.76 -16.97 -3.09
C PHE A 161 -22.02 -18.13 -2.43
N ILE A 162 -20.70 -18.04 -2.41
CA ILE A 162 -19.79 -18.96 -1.72
C ILE A 162 -18.91 -18.19 -0.73
N LYS A 163 -18.44 -18.90 0.29
CA LYS A 163 -17.36 -18.44 1.17
C LYS A 163 -16.00 -18.67 0.51
N GLU A 164 -14.95 -18.11 1.10
CA GLU A 164 -13.56 -18.29 0.66
C GLU A 164 -13.13 -19.77 0.57
N ASP A 165 -13.65 -20.64 1.45
CA ASP A 165 -13.38 -22.08 1.43
C ASP A 165 -14.14 -22.86 0.32
N GLY A 166 -14.92 -22.14 -0.50
CA GLY A 166 -15.75 -22.69 -1.59
C GLY A 166 -17.09 -23.27 -1.14
N SER A 167 -17.43 -23.24 0.15
CA SER A 167 -18.75 -23.69 0.62
C SER A 167 -19.86 -22.69 0.29
N GLU A 168 -21.07 -23.18 0.05
CA GLU A 168 -22.24 -22.33 -0.22
C GLU A 168 -22.57 -21.43 0.98
N TYR A 169 -22.88 -20.17 0.71
CA TYR A 169 -23.36 -19.22 1.70
C TYR A 169 -24.88 -19.04 1.64
N SER A 170 -25.51 -19.07 2.81
CA SER A 170 -26.94 -18.81 2.97
C SER A 170 -27.16 -17.74 4.03
N GLY A 171 -27.68 -16.59 3.62
CA GLY A 171 -28.00 -15.50 4.53
C GLY A 171 -28.07 -14.16 3.81
N SER A 172 -28.04 -13.10 4.62
CA SER A 172 -27.89 -11.73 4.16
C SER A 172 -26.45 -11.49 3.70
N VAL A 173 -26.27 -10.79 2.59
CA VAL A 173 -24.97 -10.42 2.00
C VAL A 173 -24.88 -8.90 1.97
N ASN A 174 -23.93 -8.36 2.70
CA ASN A 174 -23.57 -6.94 2.62
C ASN A 174 -22.73 -6.72 1.37
N VAL A 175 -23.06 -5.68 0.62
CA VAL A 175 -22.41 -5.34 -0.66
C VAL A 175 -21.73 -3.99 -0.52
N ILE A 176 -20.42 -4.00 -0.73
CA ILE A 176 -19.56 -2.82 -0.78
C ILE A 176 -19.22 -2.59 -2.24
N VAL A 177 -19.44 -1.36 -2.73
CA VAL A 177 -19.20 -1.01 -4.13
C VAL A 177 -18.53 0.35 -4.22
N HIS A 178 -17.39 0.41 -4.89
CA HIS A 178 -16.74 1.67 -5.24
C HIS A 178 -16.64 1.79 -6.76
N HIS A 179 -17.04 2.95 -7.28
CA HIS A 179 -16.74 3.35 -8.65
C HIS A 179 -15.56 4.30 -8.64
N LEU A 180 -14.43 3.89 -9.22
CA LEU A 180 -13.27 4.75 -9.34
C LEU A 180 -13.34 5.44 -10.70
N ASP A 181 -13.64 6.73 -10.65
CA ASP A 181 -13.83 7.59 -11.82
C ASP A 181 -12.46 8.02 -12.39
N PRO A 182 -12.11 7.72 -13.65
CA PRO A 182 -10.82 8.11 -14.21
C PRO A 182 -10.60 9.62 -14.30
N THR A 183 -11.65 10.43 -14.12
CA THR A 183 -11.57 11.90 -14.10
C THR A 183 -11.32 12.47 -12.70
N ASP A 184 -11.38 11.65 -11.65
CA ASP A 184 -11.02 12.03 -10.29
C ASP A 184 -9.49 12.16 -10.16
N GLU A 185 -9.03 13.27 -9.58
CA GLU A 185 -7.60 13.55 -9.36
C GLU A 185 -6.96 12.52 -8.41
N ASP A 186 -7.73 11.95 -7.50
CA ASP A 186 -7.28 10.91 -6.55
C ASP A 186 -7.38 9.49 -7.11
N MET A 187 -7.98 9.28 -8.28
CA MET A 187 -8.14 7.94 -8.88
C MET A 187 -6.82 7.15 -8.97
N PRO A 188 -5.69 7.76 -9.37
CA PRO A 188 -4.40 7.07 -9.36
C PRO A 188 -3.96 6.56 -7.98
N LEU A 189 -4.46 7.14 -6.88
CA LEU A 189 -4.22 6.75 -5.48
C LEU A 189 -5.25 5.73 -4.96
N GLN A 190 -6.41 5.60 -5.59
CA GLN A 190 -7.48 4.65 -5.19
C GLN A 190 -7.34 3.27 -5.86
N ARG A 191 -6.85 3.20 -7.11
CA ARG A 191 -6.77 1.96 -7.89
C ARG A 191 -5.84 0.91 -7.27
N PRO A 192 -6.08 -0.40 -7.43
CA PRO A 192 -5.10 -1.41 -7.05
C PRO A 192 -3.98 -1.49 -8.10
N GLY A 193 -2.77 -1.79 -7.61
CA GLY A 193 -1.63 -2.01 -8.47
C GLY A 193 -1.28 -0.83 -9.40
N MET A 194 -0.67 -1.16 -10.54
CA MET A 194 -0.55 -0.29 -11.71
C MET A 194 -1.42 -0.83 -12.85
N LEU A 195 -1.66 -0.04 -13.89
CA LEU A 195 -2.40 -0.45 -15.08
C LEU A 195 -1.56 -1.35 -16.00
N TYR A 196 -1.05 -2.45 -15.45
CA TYR A 196 -0.24 -3.46 -16.12
C TYR A 196 -0.97 -4.81 -16.07
N ALA A 197 -1.01 -5.50 -17.21
CA ALA A 197 -1.97 -6.56 -17.42
C ALA A 197 -1.45 -7.72 -18.28
N GLN A 198 -2.07 -8.88 -18.09
CA GLN A 198 -1.95 -10.06 -18.93
C GLN A 198 -3.21 -10.20 -19.78
N ASN A 199 -3.07 -10.17 -21.10
CA ASN A 199 -4.19 -10.37 -22.01
C ASN A 199 -4.54 -11.86 -22.21
N LYS A 200 -5.59 -12.17 -22.97
CA LYS A 200 -6.03 -13.57 -23.22
C LYS A 200 -4.98 -14.45 -23.91
N GLU A 201 -4.06 -13.85 -24.66
CA GLU A 201 -2.94 -14.56 -25.30
C GLU A 201 -1.74 -14.76 -24.36
N GLY A 202 -1.78 -14.18 -23.15
CA GLY A 202 -0.69 -14.20 -22.18
C GLY A 202 0.33 -13.07 -22.35
N ALA A 203 0.08 -12.12 -23.26
CA ALA A 203 0.99 -11.03 -23.57
C ALA A 203 0.89 -9.87 -22.56
N GLU A 204 2.02 -9.19 -22.32
CA GLU A 204 2.06 -8.00 -21.45
C GLU A 204 1.40 -6.79 -22.10
N ARG A 205 0.52 -6.13 -21.34
CA ARG A 205 -0.20 -4.94 -21.79
C ARG A 205 -0.14 -3.87 -20.71
N MET A 206 -0.17 -2.63 -21.15
CA MET A 206 -0.59 -1.54 -20.30
C MET A 206 -2.04 -1.19 -20.62
N LEU A 207 -2.74 -0.64 -19.63
CA LEU A 207 -4.14 -0.34 -19.75
C LEU A 207 -4.41 1.17 -19.65
N GLN A 208 -5.41 1.63 -20.41
CA GLN A 208 -6.04 2.93 -20.25
C GLN A 208 -7.47 2.71 -19.77
N THR A 209 -7.74 3.19 -18.56
CA THR A 209 -9.04 3.00 -17.91
C THR A 209 -10.11 3.98 -18.36
N LEU A 210 -11.31 3.45 -18.60
CA LEU A 210 -12.54 4.22 -18.76
C LEU A 210 -13.48 4.10 -17.55
N GLY A 211 -13.02 3.42 -16.49
CA GLY A 211 -13.68 3.31 -15.19
C GLY A 211 -13.41 1.96 -14.54
N MET A 212 -13.30 1.95 -13.20
CA MET A 212 -13.21 0.73 -12.41
C MET A 212 -14.40 0.57 -11.48
N LEU A 213 -14.71 -0.68 -11.15
CA LEU A 213 -15.67 -1.06 -10.15
C LEU A 213 -15.01 -2.03 -9.17
N ALA A 214 -14.86 -1.62 -7.92
CA ALA A 214 -14.51 -2.53 -6.83
C ALA A 214 -15.79 -3.08 -6.21
N VAL A 215 -15.90 -4.40 -6.10
CA VAL A 215 -17.04 -5.06 -5.45
C VAL A 215 -16.53 -6.03 -4.40
N GLU A 216 -16.97 -5.85 -3.16
CA GLU A 216 -16.64 -6.73 -2.05
C GLU A 216 -17.94 -7.18 -1.37
N LEU A 217 -18.02 -8.49 -1.07
CA LEU A 217 -19.19 -9.10 -0.46
C LEU A 217 -18.84 -9.63 0.92
N ARG A 218 -19.70 -9.34 1.91
CA ARG A 218 -19.52 -9.78 3.30
C ARG A 218 -20.75 -10.49 3.84
N GLY A 219 -20.53 -11.63 4.47
CA GLY A 219 -21.53 -12.38 5.21
C GLY A 219 -21.91 -11.71 6.53
N SER A 220 -22.93 -12.23 7.20
CA SER A 220 -23.44 -11.66 8.46
C SER A 220 -22.45 -11.78 9.63
N ALA A 221 -21.49 -12.70 9.57
CA ALA A 221 -20.41 -12.82 10.56
C ALA A 221 -19.09 -12.18 10.06
N GLY A 222 -19.15 -11.40 8.98
CA GLY A 222 -17.98 -10.78 8.37
C GLY A 222 -17.23 -11.68 7.39
N GLU A 223 -17.77 -12.85 7.03
CA GLU A 223 -17.11 -13.75 6.09
C GLU A 223 -16.92 -13.10 4.72
N GLU A 224 -15.76 -13.30 4.10
CA GLU A 224 -15.56 -12.92 2.70
C GLU A 224 -16.40 -13.82 1.80
N LEU A 225 -17.16 -13.22 0.88
CA LEU A 225 -18.02 -13.95 -0.04
C LEU A 225 -17.65 -13.64 -1.49
N ASN A 226 -17.94 -14.60 -2.38
CA ASN A 226 -17.84 -14.41 -3.82
C ASN A 226 -19.03 -15.11 -4.53
N LEU A 227 -19.11 -14.98 -5.86
CA LEU A 227 -20.10 -15.69 -6.67
C LEU A 227 -19.80 -17.20 -6.68
N ALA A 228 -20.85 -18.01 -6.63
CA ALA A 228 -20.70 -19.46 -6.75
C ALA A 228 -20.14 -19.87 -8.12
N GLU A 229 -19.46 -21.01 -8.19
CA GLU A 229 -18.93 -21.53 -9.46
C GLU A 229 -20.04 -21.70 -10.50
N GLY A 230 -19.86 -21.10 -11.68
CA GLY A 230 -20.84 -21.12 -12.77
C GLY A 230 -21.96 -20.07 -12.66
N SER A 231 -22.02 -19.31 -11.57
CA SER A 231 -22.85 -18.11 -11.46
C SER A 231 -22.18 -16.91 -12.12
N THR A 232 -23.00 -15.91 -12.44
CA THR A 232 -22.54 -14.69 -13.08
C THR A 232 -23.29 -13.48 -12.55
N SER A 233 -22.62 -12.34 -12.50
CA SER A 233 -23.22 -11.04 -12.19
C SER A 233 -23.12 -10.11 -13.39
N GLU A 234 -24.17 -9.33 -13.67
CA GLU A 234 -24.05 -8.20 -14.57
C GLU A 234 -23.48 -7.02 -13.80
N ILE A 235 -22.44 -6.39 -14.35
CA ILE A 235 -21.83 -5.17 -13.82
C ILE A 235 -21.94 -4.05 -14.84
N GLN A 236 -22.25 -2.87 -14.34
CA GLN A 236 -22.47 -1.69 -15.16
C GLN A 236 -21.71 -0.49 -14.57
N ILE A 237 -20.94 0.20 -15.41
CA ILE A 237 -20.24 1.43 -15.02
C ILE A 237 -20.68 2.63 -15.86
N TYR A 238 -20.70 3.79 -15.21
CA TYR A 238 -20.88 5.08 -15.86
C TYR A 238 -19.59 5.52 -16.55
N VAL A 239 -19.70 5.97 -17.80
CA VAL A 239 -18.59 6.57 -18.53
C VAL A 239 -18.77 8.09 -18.54
N ASP A 240 -17.78 8.81 -18.03
CA ASP A 240 -17.82 10.27 -18.02
C ASP A 240 -17.89 10.84 -19.46
N PRO A 241 -18.71 11.88 -19.73
CA PRO A 241 -18.84 12.49 -21.04
C PRO A 241 -17.52 12.94 -21.68
N SER A 242 -16.52 13.30 -20.88
CA SER A 242 -15.18 13.67 -21.36
C SER A 242 -14.43 12.49 -21.99
N LEU A 243 -14.73 11.26 -21.59
CA LEU A 243 -14.11 10.03 -22.07
C LEU A 243 -14.86 9.38 -23.24
N MET A 244 -16.11 9.80 -23.48
CA MET A 244 -16.97 9.22 -24.54
C MET A 244 -16.38 9.28 -25.95
N ALA A 245 -15.45 10.21 -26.22
CA ALA A 245 -14.82 10.34 -27.53
C ALA A 245 -13.84 9.19 -27.84
N ILE A 246 -13.25 8.58 -26.81
CA ILE A 246 -12.30 7.47 -26.93
C ILE A 246 -12.94 6.11 -26.58
N ALA A 247 -14.17 6.10 -26.07
CA ALA A 247 -14.90 4.91 -25.65
C ALA A 247 -15.32 4.02 -26.85
N PRO A 248 -14.76 2.81 -27.03
CA PRO A 248 -15.17 1.90 -28.09
C PRO A 248 -16.56 1.28 -27.84
N ALA A 249 -17.20 0.76 -28.88
CA ALA A 249 -18.52 0.12 -28.75
C ALA A 249 -18.49 -1.15 -27.86
N THR A 250 -17.37 -1.88 -27.87
CA THR A 250 -17.07 -3.03 -27.02
C THR A 250 -15.70 -2.83 -26.40
N ILE A 251 -15.54 -3.21 -25.13
CA ILE A 251 -14.29 -3.05 -24.38
C ILE A 251 -13.97 -4.33 -23.60
N PRO A 252 -12.71 -4.80 -23.57
CA PRO A 252 -12.32 -5.90 -22.71
C PRO A 252 -12.53 -5.52 -21.23
N LEU A 253 -12.88 -6.54 -20.44
CA LEU A 253 -12.94 -6.43 -18.99
C LEU A 253 -11.68 -7.05 -18.39
N TRP A 254 -11.21 -6.46 -17.30
CA TRP A 254 -9.99 -6.88 -16.63
C TRP A 254 -10.26 -6.98 -15.13
N TYR A 255 -9.94 -8.12 -14.53
CA TYR A 255 -10.00 -8.26 -13.09
C TYR A 255 -8.61 -8.13 -12.48
N PHE A 256 -8.51 -7.55 -11.29
CA PHE A 256 -7.24 -7.49 -10.57
C PHE A 256 -7.04 -8.77 -9.76
N ASP A 257 -5.98 -9.52 -10.05
CA ASP A 257 -5.61 -10.71 -9.28
C ASP A 257 -4.78 -10.27 -8.06
N GLU A 258 -5.40 -10.18 -6.88
CA GLU A 258 -4.73 -9.71 -5.65
C GLU A 258 -3.61 -10.64 -5.16
N THR A 259 -3.57 -11.89 -5.63
CA THR A 259 -2.45 -12.79 -5.33
C THR A 259 -1.25 -12.47 -6.21
N LYS A 260 -1.48 -12.20 -7.50
CA LYS A 260 -0.40 -11.95 -8.47
C LYS A 260 -0.01 -10.47 -8.61
N GLY A 261 -0.90 -9.56 -8.23
CA GLY A 261 -0.69 -8.12 -8.24
C GLY A 261 -0.80 -7.47 -9.62
N TYR A 262 -1.46 -8.08 -10.60
CA TYR A 262 -1.65 -7.51 -11.94
C TYR A 262 -3.04 -7.84 -12.51
N TRP A 263 -3.44 -7.08 -13.54
CA TRP A 263 -4.75 -7.22 -14.17
C TRP A 263 -4.78 -8.38 -15.17
N ILE A 264 -5.87 -9.14 -15.22
CA ILE A 264 -6.05 -10.28 -16.14
C ILE A 264 -7.30 -10.05 -16.97
N GLU A 265 -7.19 -10.21 -18.29
CA GLU A 265 -8.32 -10.07 -19.21
C GLU A 265 -9.33 -11.20 -19.03
N GLU A 266 -10.57 -10.86 -18.69
CA GLU A 266 -11.67 -11.82 -18.65
C GLU A 266 -12.97 -11.13 -19.10
N GLY A 267 -13.63 -11.67 -20.12
CA GLY A 267 -14.90 -11.13 -20.61
C GLY A 267 -14.75 -9.86 -21.45
N GLU A 268 -15.88 -9.18 -21.65
CA GLU A 268 -16.02 -7.92 -22.38
C GLU A 268 -17.32 -7.21 -21.96
N ALA A 269 -17.39 -5.90 -22.20
CA ALA A 269 -18.57 -5.08 -21.98
C ALA A 269 -18.97 -4.31 -23.24
N THR A 270 -20.26 -4.00 -23.38
CA THR A 270 -20.80 -3.22 -24.51
C THR A 270 -21.28 -1.86 -24.04
N LEU A 271 -20.95 -0.81 -24.80
CA LEU A 271 -21.40 0.55 -24.52
C LEU A 271 -22.88 0.72 -24.89
N GLN A 272 -23.71 1.08 -23.91
CA GLN A 272 -25.14 1.31 -24.05
C GLN A 272 -25.48 2.72 -23.55
N GLY A 273 -25.58 3.68 -24.49
CA GLY A 273 -25.69 5.08 -24.13
C GLY A 273 -24.36 5.58 -23.58
N ASN A 274 -24.30 5.86 -22.27
CA ASN A 274 -23.12 6.30 -21.54
C ASN A 274 -22.71 5.31 -20.44
N MET A 275 -23.11 4.04 -20.58
CA MET A 275 -22.81 2.99 -19.61
C MET A 275 -22.18 1.81 -20.33
N TYR A 276 -21.08 1.28 -19.80
CA TYR A 276 -20.61 -0.04 -20.20
C TYR A 276 -21.33 -1.11 -19.39
N VAL A 277 -21.87 -2.12 -20.07
CA VAL A 277 -22.59 -3.24 -19.47
C VAL A 277 -21.89 -4.53 -19.84
N GLY A 278 -21.47 -5.31 -18.84
CA GLY A 278 -20.77 -6.58 -18.99
C GLY A 278 -21.20 -7.61 -17.95
N THR A 279 -20.66 -8.82 -18.06
CA THR A 279 -20.97 -9.93 -17.16
C THR A 279 -19.69 -10.55 -16.63
N VAL A 280 -19.63 -10.82 -15.33
CA VAL A 280 -18.45 -11.34 -14.63
C VAL A 280 -18.79 -12.60 -13.86
N SER A 281 -17.79 -13.45 -13.65
CA SER A 281 -17.93 -14.75 -12.98
C SER A 281 -17.50 -14.75 -11.51
N HIS A 282 -16.81 -13.69 -11.08
CA HIS A 282 -16.37 -13.46 -9.70
C HIS A 282 -16.22 -11.95 -9.42
N PHE A 283 -16.04 -11.58 -8.16
CA PHE A 283 -15.73 -10.21 -7.74
C PHE A 283 -14.29 -10.05 -7.30
N SER A 284 -13.77 -8.87 -7.59
CA SER A 284 -12.50 -8.25 -7.22
C SER A 284 -12.62 -6.77 -7.66
N PHE A 285 -11.51 -6.09 -7.95
CA PHE A 285 -11.57 -4.91 -8.80
C PHE A 285 -11.74 -5.31 -10.26
N TRP A 286 -12.72 -4.71 -10.92
CA TRP A 286 -12.97 -4.86 -12.35
C TRP A 286 -12.74 -3.55 -13.08
N ASN A 287 -12.10 -3.61 -14.23
CA ASN A 287 -11.70 -2.45 -15.01
C ASN A 287 -12.14 -2.57 -16.47
N TYR A 288 -12.49 -1.43 -17.07
CA TYR A 288 -13.05 -1.32 -18.42
C TYR A 288 -12.05 -0.58 -19.30
N ASP A 289 -11.11 -1.33 -19.88
CA ASP A 289 -9.86 -0.72 -20.36
C ASP A 289 -9.55 -1.01 -21.82
N ILE A 290 -8.97 0.02 -22.43
CA ILE A 290 -8.29 -0.08 -23.71
C ILE A 290 -6.86 -0.55 -23.44
N GLN A 291 -6.42 -1.62 -24.10
CA GLN A 291 -5.05 -2.12 -23.98
C GLN A 291 -4.09 -1.44 -24.97
N ALA A 292 -2.82 -1.33 -24.57
CA ALA A 292 -1.70 -0.98 -25.43
C ALA A 292 -0.50 -1.91 -25.16
N GLU A 293 0.37 -2.08 -26.16
CA GLU A 293 1.70 -2.66 -25.93
C GLU A 293 2.49 -1.77 -24.96
N ALA A 294 3.14 -2.40 -23.98
CA ALA A 294 3.85 -1.70 -22.91
C ALA A 294 5.37 -1.72 -23.15
N VAL A 295 6.03 -0.60 -22.90
CA VAL A 295 7.50 -0.54 -22.72
C VAL A 295 7.81 0.27 -21.47
N THR A 296 8.94 0.02 -20.83
CA THR A 296 9.38 0.83 -19.68
C THR A 296 10.16 2.07 -20.16
N LEU A 297 9.96 3.19 -19.46
CA LEU A 297 10.76 4.40 -19.61
C LEU A 297 11.24 4.85 -18.24
N CYS A 298 12.55 4.97 -18.08
CA CYS A 298 13.16 5.65 -16.95
C CYS A 298 13.65 7.04 -17.35
N ILE A 299 13.37 8.04 -16.51
CA ILE A 299 13.76 9.43 -16.69
C ILE A 299 14.66 9.82 -15.52
N THR A 300 15.85 10.35 -15.84
CA THR A 300 16.72 11.03 -14.87
C THR A 300 16.64 12.54 -15.08
N ALA A 301 16.18 13.28 -14.08
CA ALA A 301 16.09 14.73 -14.10
C ALA A 301 17.26 15.38 -13.35
N THR A 302 17.96 16.30 -14.01
CA THR A 302 19.02 17.12 -13.40
C THR A 302 18.80 18.61 -13.64
N ASN A 303 19.44 19.46 -12.85
CA ASN A 303 19.58 20.88 -13.17
C ASN A 303 20.72 21.12 -14.19
N GLU A 304 20.96 22.39 -14.55
CA GLU A 304 22.01 22.79 -15.51
C GLU A 304 23.44 22.49 -15.03
N ASP A 305 23.65 22.33 -13.72
CA ASP A 305 24.92 21.94 -13.11
C ASP A 305 25.13 20.41 -13.04
N ASN A 306 24.16 19.62 -13.50
CA ASN A 306 24.09 18.14 -13.42
C ASN A 306 23.86 17.58 -12.00
N ASN A 307 23.30 18.37 -11.08
CA ASN A 307 22.79 17.82 -9.82
C ASN A 307 21.44 17.13 -10.06
N ALA A 308 21.23 15.99 -9.43
CA ALA A 308 19.97 15.27 -9.47
C ALA A 308 18.86 16.09 -8.78
N LEU A 309 17.69 16.16 -9.40
CA LEU A 309 16.53 16.83 -8.84
C LEU A 309 15.51 15.81 -8.35
N ASN A 310 15.38 15.71 -7.03
CA ASN A 310 14.42 14.84 -6.37
C ASN A 310 13.06 15.54 -6.16
N ASN A 311 12.05 14.74 -5.83
CA ASN A 311 10.69 15.19 -5.50
C ASN A 311 10.03 16.03 -6.62
N LEU A 312 10.45 15.88 -7.89
CA LEU A 312 9.79 16.49 -9.04
C LEU A 312 8.61 15.65 -9.48
N TRP A 313 7.49 16.29 -9.78
CA TRP A 313 6.33 15.60 -10.33
C TRP A 313 6.45 15.49 -11.85
N VAL A 314 6.65 14.28 -12.33
CA VAL A 314 6.78 13.95 -13.75
C VAL A 314 5.44 13.43 -14.26
N LYS A 315 4.96 14.02 -15.36
CA LYS A 315 3.71 13.67 -16.03
C LYS A 315 3.98 13.36 -17.49
N ILE A 316 3.58 12.17 -17.95
CA ILE A 316 3.72 11.72 -19.34
C ILE A 316 2.34 11.48 -19.90
N THR A 317 2.01 12.12 -21.02
CA THR A 317 0.68 12.04 -21.65
C THR A 317 0.79 11.48 -23.07
N SER A 318 0.07 10.40 -23.35
CA SER A 318 -0.32 9.96 -24.69
C SER A 318 -1.69 10.55 -25.03
N LEU A 319 -1.87 11.03 -26.26
CA LEU A 319 -3.18 11.48 -26.75
C LEU A 319 -4.18 10.32 -26.89
N THR A 320 -3.68 9.09 -26.97
CA THR A 320 -4.47 7.88 -27.21
C THR A 320 -4.74 7.12 -25.91
N TYR A 321 -3.71 6.97 -25.08
CA TYR A 321 -3.71 6.09 -23.90
C TYR A 321 -3.54 6.86 -22.58
N GLY A 322 -3.94 8.13 -22.56
CA GLY A 322 -4.04 8.94 -21.35
C GLY A 322 -2.71 9.29 -20.70
N THR A 323 -2.69 9.40 -19.37
CA THR A 323 -1.59 9.99 -18.61
C THR A 323 -1.07 9.05 -17.54
N THR A 324 0.25 9.00 -17.37
CA THR A 324 0.92 8.42 -16.20
C THR A 324 1.75 9.48 -15.47
N THR A 325 1.98 9.28 -14.17
CA THR A 325 2.71 10.21 -13.31
C THR A 325 3.62 9.48 -12.35
N GLY A 326 4.63 10.19 -11.83
CA GLY A 326 5.52 9.70 -10.79
C GLY A 326 6.36 10.83 -10.20
N PHE A 327 7.10 10.53 -9.13
CA PHE A 327 8.02 11.47 -8.50
C PHE A 327 9.44 10.99 -8.65
N THR A 328 10.36 11.92 -8.90
CA THR A 328 11.79 11.60 -8.90
C THR A 328 12.29 11.30 -7.49
N ASN A 329 13.10 10.25 -7.36
CA ASN A 329 13.75 9.88 -6.10
C ASN A 329 15.01 10.74 -5.82
N GLU A 330 15.79 10.39 -4.80
CA GLU A 330 17.04 11.08 -4.42
C GLU A 330 18.11 11.11 -5.53
N ASN A 331 18.04 10.17 -6.49
CA ASN A 331 18.91 10.12 -7.66
C ASN A 331 18.33 10.89 -8.86
N GLY A 332 17.20 11.58 -8.70
CA GLY A 332 16.49 12.26 -9.77
C GLY A 332 15.79 11.30 -10.74
N GLU A 333 15.64 10.03 -10.37
CA GLU A 333 15.14 8.96 -11.23
C GLU A 333 13.65 8.67 -10.97
N VAL A 334 12.89 8.45 -12.05
CA VAL A 334 11.53 7.91 -12.02
C VAL A 334 11.34 6.95 -13.19
N CYS A 335 10.72 5.80 -12.95
CA CYS A 335 10.51 4.76 -13.95
C CYS A 335 9.04 4.34 -14.00
N GLY A 336 8.54 3.96 -15.18
CA GLY A 336 7.18 3.45 -15.33
C GLY A 336 6.90 2.91 -16.73
N TYR A 337 5.73 2.31 -16.90
CA TYR A 337 5.25 1.85 -18.21
C TYR A 337 4.65 3.00 -19.02
N ILE A 338 4.94 2.99 -20.32
CA ILE A 338 4.40 3.90 -21.34
C ILE A 338 3.94 3.09 -22.56
N PRO A 339 3.03 3.64 -23.38
CA PRO A 339 2.54 2.91 -24.55
C PRO A 339 3.62 2.90 -25.64
N SER A 340 3.87 1.71 -26.19
CA SER A 340 4.79 1.51 -27.29
C SER A 340 4.34 2.30 -28.53
N ASN A 341 5.32 2.80 -29.28
CA ASN A 341 5.14 3.48 -30.56
C ASN A 341 4.26 4.75 -30.53
N GLU A 342 4.14 5.40 -29.38
CA GLU A 342 3.39 6.65 -29.23
C GLU A 342 4.30 7.89 -29.17
N SER A 343 3.80 9.04 -29.65
CA SER A 343 4.39 10.34 -29.34
C SER A 343 3.86 10.80 -27.99
N LEU A 344 4.76 11.07 -27.05
CA LEU A 344 4.40 11.37 -25.66
C LEU A 344 4.77 12.80 -25.29
N GLU A 345 3.88 13.49 -24.57
CA GLU A 345 4.17 14.79 -23.98
C GLU A 345 4.69 14.59 -22.56
N LEU A 346 5.96 14.91 -22.33
CA LEU A 346 6.61 14.91 -21.03
C LEU A 346 6.54 16.31 -20.43
N ASN A 347 5.94 16.44 -19.25
CA ASN A 347 5.94 17.65 -18.44
C ASN A 347 6.50 17.37 -17.05
N VAL A 348 7.29 18.29 -16.52
CA VAL A 348 7.88 18.23 -15.18
C VAL A 348 7.47 19.45 -14.38
N TYR A 349 6.99 19.24 -13.16
CA TYR A 349 6.47 20.28 -12.29
C TYR A 349 7.13 20.26 -10.91
N SER A 350 7.16 21.42 -10.24
CA SER A 350 7.39 21.52 -8.79
C SER A 350 6.10 21.23 -8.01
N TYR A 351 5.33 20.21 -8.39
CA TYR A 351 4.09 19.76 -7.74
C TYR A 351 3.15 20.87 -7.22
N ASP A 352 2.65 21.70 -8.15
CA ASP A 352 1.53 22.65 -8.04
C ASP A 352 1.62 23.80 -7.00
N PHE A 353 2.71 23.93 -6.22
CA PHE A 353 2.80 25.01 -5.22
C PHE A 353 3.43 26.31 -5.75
N CYS A 354 4.25 26.28 -6.80
CA CYS A 354 4.76 27.49 -7.49
C CYS A 354 4.00 27.81 -8.79
N GLY A 355 2.76 27.33 -8.87
CA GLY A 355 1.88 27.46 -10.02
C GLY A 355 1.88 26.24 -10.93
N ASN A 356 0.94 26.24 -11.88
CA ASN A 356 0.59 25.08 -12.70
C ASN A 356 1.40 25.01 -14.01
N THR A 357 2.47 25.81 -14.14
CA THR A 357 3.30 25.84 -15.34
C THR A 357 4.41 24.80 -15.22
N ALA A 358 4.60 23.99 -16.26
CA ALA A 358 5.67 23.01 -16.29
C ALA A 358 7.04 23.71 -16.30
N LEU A 359 7.97 23.20 -15.49
CA LEU A 359 9.39 23.61 -15.47
C LEU A 359 10.11 23.13 -16.72
N TYR A 360 9.69 21.97 -17.23
CA TYR A 360 10.21 21.34 -18.43
C TYR A 360 9.04 20.76 -19.21
N SER A 361 9.06 20.91 -20.52
CA SER A 361 8.06 20.33 -21.43
C SER A 361 8.71 19.93 -22.75
N GLU A 362 8.53 18.67 -23.15
CA GLU A 362 9.07 18.15 -24.42
C GLU A 362 8.18 17.04 -25.00
N MET A 363 8.14 16.93 -26.32
CA MET A 363 7.61 15.75 -27.00
C MET A 363 8.71 14.69 -27.14
N ILE A 364 8.50 13.51 -26.56
CA ILE A 364 9.42 12.37 -26.59
C ILE A 364 8.82 11.17 -27.34
N GLY A 365 9.67 10.17 -27.61
CA GLY A 365 9.29 8.97 -28.37
C GLY A 365 9.27 9.18 -29.89
N PRO A 366 8.73 8.22 -30.67
CA PRO A 366 8.17 6.95 -30.21
C PRO A 366 9.23 5.98 -29.69
N PHE A 367 8.91 5.29 -28.59
CA PHE A 367 9.72 4.21 -28.03
C PHE A 367 9.10 2.87 -28.39
N THR A 368 9.91 1.90 -28.84
CA THR A 368 9.44 0.54 -29.20
C THR A 368 10.12 -0.55 -28.37
N THR A 369 10.97 -0.15 -27.43
CA THR A 369 11.68 -1.01 -26.47
C THR A 369 11.88 -0.23 -25.18
N ASP A 370 12.06 -0.94 -24.07
CA ASP A 370 12.50 -0.36 -22.80
C ASP A 370 13.67 0.62 -23.00
N SER A 371 13.58 1.80 -22.39
CA SER A 371 14.47 2.93 -22.68
C SER A 371 14.76 3.79 -21.44
N ASP A 372 15.93 4.41 -21.43
CA ASP A 372 16.33 5.41 -20.43
C ASP A 372 16.61 6.75 -21.11
N ILE A 373 16.14 7.85 -20.53
CA ILE A 373 16.45 9.21 -20.99
C ILE A 373 16.90 10.09 -19.82
N SER A 374 17.69 11.11 -20.13
CA SER A 374 18.05 12.17 -19.19
C SER A 374 17.52 13.50 -19.67
N ILE A 375 16.96 14.28 -18.76
CA ILE A 375 16.45 15.63 -19.02
C ILE A 375 17.15 16.64 -18.12
N THR A 376 17.31 17.86 -18.64
CA THR A 376 17.84 18.99 -17.87
C THR A 376 16.73 19.99 -17.66
N VAL A 377 16.32 20.18 -16.40
CA VAL A 377 15.34 21.18 -16.01
C VAL A 377 16.04 22.54 -15.99
N PRO A 378 15.59 23.53 -16.80
CA PRO A 378 16.22 24.83 -16.86
C PRO A 378 16.01 25.62 -15.57
N GLU A 379 16.92 26.55 -15.27
CA GLU A 379 16.73 27.49 -14.16
C GLU A 379 15.43 28.30 -14.35
N ASN A 380 14.70 28.49 -13.25
CA ASN A 380 13.47 29.28 -13.22
C ASN A 380 13.59 30.34 -12.12
N SER A 381 13.32 31.61 -12.43
CA SER A 381 13.47 32.70 -11.45
C SER A 381 12.49 32.61 -10.27
N ASP A 382 11.35 31.99 -10.48
CA ASP A 382 10.27 31.95 -9.51
C ASP A 382 10.43 30.75 -8.54
N ILE A 383 11.42 29.89 -8.82
CA ILE A 383 11.63 28.62 -8.14
C ILE A 383 13.09 28.48 -7.73
N ILE A 384 13.31 28.17 -6.47
CA ILE A 384 14.64 28.07 -5.86
C ILE A 384 14.86 26.62 -5.43
N GLU A 385 15.96 26.03 -5.86
CA GLU A 385 16.43 24.73 -5.38
C GLU A 385 16.97 24.88 -3.95
N GLU A 386 16.48 24.03 -3.05
CA GLU A 386 16.87 24.01 -1.65
C GLU A 386 17.23 22.59 -1.22
N THR A 387 18.35 22.48 -0.53
CA THR A 387 18.76 21.27 0.17
C THR A 387 18.74 21.54 1.68
N ILE A 388 18.05 20.70 2.43
CA ILE A 388 17.98 20.73 3.89
C ILE A 388 18.77 19.53 4.41
N THR A 389 19.73 19.79 5.30
CA THR A 389 20.52 18.74 5.96
C THR A 389 20.45 18.86 7.47
N GLY A 390 20.58 17.74 8.16
CA GLY A 390 20.67 17.71 9.60
C GLY A 390 21.08 16.35 10.13
N ASN A 391 21.28 16.30 11.44
CA ASN A 391 21.44 15.06 12.19
C ASN A 391 20.16 14.78 12.99
N PHE A 392 19.78 13.52 13.08
CA PHE A 392 18.67 13.03 13.87
C PHE A 392 19.16 12.02 14.90
N ASN A 393 19.00 12.39 16.18
CA ASN A 393 19.42 11.58 17.31
C ASN A 393 18.22 11.07 18.12
N THR A 394 18.40 9.89 18.71
CA THR A 394 17.59 9.38 19.82
C THR A 394 17.69 10.30 21.03
N CYS A 395 16.76 10.20 21.98
CA CYS A 395 16.80 10.95 23.25
C CYS A 395 18.14 10.81 24.02
N ASP A 396 18.86 9.71 23.82
CA ASP A 396 20.15 9.41 24.48
C ASP A 396 21.37 9.90 23.68
N ASP A 397 21.18 10.82 22.74
CA ASP A 397 22.22 11.39 21.87
C ASP A 397 22.92 10.37 20.95
N ASN A 398 22.33 9.19 20.76
CA ASN A 398 22.78 8.23 19.74
C ASN A 398 22.12 8.55 18.39
N ALA A 399 22.81 8.25 17.28
CA ALA A 399 22.27 8.40 15.93
C ALA A 399 21.04 7.49 15.73
N VAL A 400 19.96 8.02 15.16
CA VAL A 400 18.80 7.21 14.76
C VAL A 400 19.17 6.38 13.55
N THR A 401 19.03 5.05 13.66
CA THR A 401 19.38 4.11 12.59
C THR A 401 18.19 3.77 11.69
N ASP A 402 16.97 3.87 12.22
CA ASP A 402 15.75 3.70 11.44
C ASP A 402 14.71 4.76 11.85
N GLY A 403 14.39 5.62 10.91
CA GLY A 403 13.54 6.77 11.12
C GLY A 403 13.38 7.55 9.82
N TYR A 404 12.52 8.55 9.85
CA TYR A 404 12.31 9.42 8.72
C TYR A 404 12.09 10.86 9.19
N VAL A 405 12.26 11.79 8.26
CA VAL A 405 11.99 13.21 8.45
C VAL A 405 10.89 13.62 7.48
N GLN A 406 9.88 14.31 8.02
CA GLN A 406 8.83 14.98 7.27
C GLN A 406 9.10 16.47 7.24
N LEU A 407 9.34 16.99 6.03
CA LEU A 407 9.40 18.42 5.76
C LEU A 407 8.05 18.87 5.23
N LYS A 408 7.42 19.81 5.94
CA LYS A 408 6.17 20.45 5.49
C LYS A 408 6.45 21.83 4.91
N TYR A 409 6.05 22.03 3.65
CA TYR A 409 6.22 23.28 2.91
C TYR A 409 5.06 23.47 1.92
N GLY A 410 4.47 24.66 1.84
CA GLY A 410 3.41 24.94 0.86
C GLY A 410 2.17 24.03 0.95
N GLY A 411 1.90 23.43 2.12
CA GLY A 411 0.84 22.43 2.30
C GLY A 411 1.23 21.00 1.92
N GLN A 412 2.40 20.80 1.32
CA GLN A 412 2.96 19.49 0.97
C GLN A 412 3.78 18.91 2.12
N ILE A 413 3.94 17.60 2.10
CA ILE A 413 4.80 16.84 3.02
C ILE A 413 5.79 16.05 2.18
N PHE A 414 7.08 16.35 2.34
CA PHE A 414 8.19 15.60 1.78
C PHE A 414 8.72 14.68 2.86
N THR A 415 8.73 13.38 2.61
CA THR A 415 9.24 12.39 3.55
C THR A 415 10.51 11.78 2.97
N ASP A 416 11.56 11.72 3.77
CA ASP A 416 12.82 11.05 3.43
C ASP A 416 13.35 10.26 4.63
N VAL A 417 14.04 9.17 4.33
CA VAL A 417 14.61 8.27 5.33
C VAL A 417 15.83 8.90 6.02
N VAL A 418 16.07 8.48 7.26
CA VAL A 418 17.27 8.80 8.01
C VAL A 418 18.27 7.67 7.83
N SER A 419 19.49 8.01 7.38
CA SER A 419 20.59 7.08 7.21
C SER A 419 21.70 7.41 8.21
N ASP A 420 21.97 6.49 9.13
CA ASP A 420 22.99 6.61 10.18
C ASP A 420 22.92 7.95 10.95
N GLY A 421 21.71 8.36 11.32
CA GLY A 421 21.41 9.60 12.04
C GLY A 421 21.60 10.86 11.21
N THR A 422 21.72 10.77 9.90
CA THR A 422 21.76 11.92 9.00
C THR A 422 20.58 11.87 8.03
N PHE A 423 20.09 13.04 7.64
CA PHE A 423 19.07 13.15 6.60
C PHE A 423 19.40 14.32 5.68
N GLU A 424 18.97 14.17 4.43
CA GLU A 424 19.02 15.18 3.40
C GLU A 424 17.67 15.19 2.69
N ILE A 425 17.03 16.36 2.62
CA ILE A 425 15.80 16.57 1.87
C ILE A 425 16.10 17.67 0.87
N SER A 426 15.90 17.39 -0.40
CA SER A 426 15.96 18.42 -1.44
C SER A 426 14.55 18.65 -1.99
N LEU A 427 14.22 19.91 -2.23
CA LEU A 427 12.98 20.32 -2.87
C LEU A 427 13.17 21.61 -3.63
N LEU A 428 12.23 21.88 -4.52
CA LEU A 428 12.06 23.19 -5.10
C LEU A 428 11.13 24.01 -4.19
N ARG A 429 11.42 25.29 -3.93
CA ARG A 429 10.52 26.20 -3.22
C ARG A 429 10.20 27.42 -4.08
N CYS A 430 9.14 28.13 -3.76
CA CYS A 430 8.82 29.38 -4.45
C CYS A 430 9.63 30.52 -3.85
N GLU A 431 9.99 31.51 -4.66
CA GLU A 431 10.77 32.65 -4.20
C GLU A 431 10.09 33.37 -3.01
N GLU A 432 8.76 33.48 -3.03
CA GLU A 432 7.98 34.27 -2.07
C GLU A 432 7.77 33.60 -0.69
N ASP A 433 7.95 32.29 -0.55
CA ASP A 433 7.84 31.58 0.73
C ASP A 433 9.19 30.99 1.13
N ASN A 434 9.63 31.37 2.33
CA ASN A 434 10.94 31.05 2.85
C ASN A 434 10.89 30.30 4.20
N THR A 435 9.73 29.73 4.55
CA THR A 435 9.54 29.02 5.81
C THR A 435 9.13 27.58 5.57
N PHE A 436 9.62 26.66 6.40
CA PHE A 436 9.23 25.25 6.37
C PHE A 436 9.17 24.69 7.79
N GLN A 437 8.53 23.53 7.96
CA GLN A 437 8.49 22.81 9.23
C GLN A 437 9.12 21.43 9.07
N ILE A 438 9.76 20.96 10.13
CA ILE A 438 10.34 19.62 10.22
C ILE A 438 9.72 18.89 11.41
N LYS A 439 9.30 17.66 11.19
CA LYS A 439 8.99 16.66 12.22
C LYS A 439 9.76 15.39 11.87
N ALA A 440 10.42 14.77 12.85
CA ALA A 440 11.12 13.52 12.65
C ALA A 440 10.59 12.43 13.59
N SER A 441 10.62 11.20 13.10
CA SER A 441 10.11 10.01 13.79
C SER A 441 11.20 8.95 13.85
N ASP A 442 11.55 8.53 15.06
CA ASP A 442 12.41 7.38 15.35
C ASP A 442 11.52 6.14 15.40
N TYR A 443 11.64 5.33 14.34
CA TYR A 443 10.77 4.19 14.11
C TYR A 443 11.15 2.98 15.01
N VAL A 444 12.37 2.96 15.56
CA VAL A 444 12.84 1.91 16.48
C VAL A 444 12.37 2.18 17.90
N ASN A 445 12.52 3.41 18.37
CA ASN A 445 12.23 3.75 19.77
C ASN A 445 10.82 4.31 19.99
N LEU A 446 10.02 4.43 18.94
CA LEU A 446 8.68 5.05 18.98
C LEU A 446 8.72 6.45 19.63
N GLN A 447 9.69 7.25 19.18
CA GLN A 447 9.90 8.62 19.66
C GLN A 447 9.82 9.59 18.49
N THR A 448 9.41 10.82 18.77
CA THR A 448 9.30 11.87 17.75
C THR A 448 9.93 13.17 18.23
N THR A 449 10.11 14.10 17.29
CA THR A 449 10.34 15.51 17.61
C THR A 449 9.02 16.26 17.65
N ASP A 450 9.02 17.47 18.22
CA ASP A 450 8.00 18.47 17.91
C ASP A 450 8.05 18.82 16.41
N SER A 451 6.98 19.47 15.91
CA SER A 451 7.06 20.18 14.63
C SER A 451 7.82 21.50 14.84
N ILE A 452 9.01 21.60 14.25
CA ILE A 452 9.92 22.73 14.42
C ILE A 452 9.94 23.56 13.14
N SER A 453 9.68 24.86 13.26
CA SER A 453 9.72 25.81 12.13
C SER A 453 11.15 26.32 11.88
N TYR A 454 11.55 26.33 10.61
CA TYR A 454 12.82 26.85 10.12
C TYR A 454 12.59 27.84 8.97
N THR A 455 13.68 28.51 8.58
CA THR A 455 13.73 29.36 7.39
C THR A 455 14.83 28.86 6.47
N PHE A 456 14.61 28.86 5.15
CA PHE A 456 15.66 28.44 4.23
C PHE A 456 16.85 29.41 4.22
N THR A 457 18.04 28.83 4.03
CA THR A 457 19.30 29.49 3.72
C THR A 457 19.81 28.92 2.40
N THR A 458 19.42 29.55 1.30
CA THR A 458 19.71 29.06 -0.06
C THR A 458 21.22 28.95 -0.34
N PRO A 459 21.70 27.89 -1.02
CA PRO A 459 20.96 26.70 -1.47
C PRO A 459 20.93 25.56 -0.44
N LEU A 460 21.64 25.73 0.70
CA LEU A 460 21.84 24.67 1.68
C LEU A 460 21.48 25.16 3.08
N THR A 461 20.38 24.62 3.62
CA THR A 461 19.93 24.86 4.99
C THR A 461 20.38 23.71 5.89
N ASN A 462 21.42 23.92 6.70
CA ASN A 462 21.76 22.97 7.76
C ASN A 462 21.01 23.34 9.04
N ILE A 463 20.09 22.46 9.48
CA ILE A 463 19.26 22.71 10.67
C ILE A 463 19.91 22.22 11.98
N GLY A 464 21.12 21.67 11.91
CA GLY A 464 21.83 21.14 13.06
C GLY A 464 21.33 19.76 13.47
N THR A 465 21.26 19.51 14.77
CA THR A 465 20.81 18.24 15.34
C THR A 465 19.43 18.41 15.95
N ILE A 466 18.51 17.55 15.55
CA ILE A 466 17.19 17.38 16.16
C ILE A 466 17.18 16.05 16.92
N THR A 467 16.42 16.00 18.02
CA THR A 467 16.44 14.84 18.93
C THR A 467 15.01 14.37 19.21
N ALA A 468 14.76 13.08 19.03
CA ALA A 468 13.48 12.46 19.36
C ALA A 468 13.38 12.22 20.87
N CYS A 469 12.93 13.23 21.62
CA CYS A 469 12.73 13.14 23.07
C CYS A 469 11.26 12.99 23.48
N ASN A 470 10.34 13.20 22.54
CA ASN A 470 8.91 13.05 22.82
C ASN A 470 8.56 11.57 22.66
N THR A 471 8.28 10.90 23.77
CA THR A 471 7.66 9.56 23.76
C THR A 471 6.24 9.66 23.23
N VAL A 472 5.74 8.61 22.57
CA VAL A 472 4.28 8.42 22.47
C VAL A 472 3.76 8.32 23.91
N SER A 473 2.98 9.31 24.34
CA SER A 473 2.71 9.55 25.77
C SER A 473 1.80 8.52 26.40
N GLU A 474 0.98 7.83 25.61
CA GLU A 474 0.03 6.84 26.08
C GLU A 474 -0.03 5.70 25.06
N PHE A 475 0.02 4.47 25.54
CA PHE A 475 -0.17 3.30 24.70
C PHE A 475 -0.75 2.11 25.48
N VAL A 476 -1.47 1.27 24.76
CA VAL A 476 -1.73 -0.12 25.12
C VAL A 476 -1.12 -1.00 24.04
N GLN A 477 -0.36 -2.00 24.42
CA GLN A 477 0.12 -3.03 23.51
C GLN A 477 -0.21 -4.42 24.04
N TYR A 478 -0.63 -5.34 23.17
CA TYR A 478 -0.80 -6.75 23.53
C TYR A 478 -0.68 -7.67 22.32
N SER A 479 -0.35 -8.93 22.56
CA SER A 479 -0.29 -10.00 21.57
C SER A 479 -1.05 -11.21 22.10
N ILE A 480 -1.75 -11.92 21.21
CA ILE A 480 -2.47 -13.17 21.48
C ILE A 480 -1.77 -14.29 20.71
N ASP A 481 -1.53 -15.43 21.36
CA ASP A 481 -0.90 -16.63 20.76
C ASP A 481 0.48 -16.41 20.14
N ASP A 482 1.28 -15.54 20.75
CA ASP A 482 2.57 -15.06 20.23
C ASP A 482 2.46 -14.52 18.79
N GLY A 483 1.26 -14.08 18.40
CA GLY A 483 0.97 -13.42 17.13
C GLY A 483 1.36 -11.95 17.13
N ASP A 484 0.87 -11.20 16.14
CA ASP A 484 1.19 -9.79 15.96
C ASP A 484 0.89 -8.95 17.21
N VAL A 485 1.73 -7.95 17.46
CA VAL A 485 1.53 -6.99 18.55
C VAL A 485 0.52 -5.94 18.10
N ILE A 486 -0.60 -5.87 18.79
CA ILE A 486 -1.63 -4.86 18.60
C ILE A 486 -1.26 -3.63 19.43
N TYR A 487 -1.22 -2.47 18.79
CA TYR A 487 -1.01 -1.17 19.43
C TYR A 487 -2.30 -0.35 19.45
N ILE A 488 -2.56 0.32 20.57
CA ILE A 488 -3.54 1.40 20.69
C ILE A 488 -2.78 2.60 21.24
N LEU A 489 -2.62 3.63 20.41
CA LEU A 489 -1.88 4.85 20.73
C LEU A 489 -2.81 6.08 20.88
N ASP A 490 -4.07 5.93 20.47
CA ASP A 490 -5.08 6.99 20.40
C ASP A 490 -6.36 6.62 21.15
N ASN A 491 -7.17 7.65 21.48
CA ASN A 491 -8.46 7.54 22.19
C ASN A 491 -8.38 6.76 23.50
N ILE A 492 -7.22 6.79 24.14
CA ILE A 492 -7.02 6.19 25.44
C ILE A 492 -7.70 7.06 26.48
N ASN A 493 -8.50 6.43 27.33
CA ASN A 493 -9.09 7.05 28.50
C ASN A 493 -8.88 6.16 29.71
N SER A 494 -8.55 6.78 30.84
CA SER A 494 -8.40 6.08 32.10
C SER A 494 -9.16 6.79 33.22
N GLN A 495 -9.76 6.02 34.12
CA GLN A 495 -10.51 6.55 35.25
C GLN A 495 -10.29 5.69 36.48
N PHE A 496 -9.92 6.32 37.59
CA PHE A 496 -9.80 5.66 38.88
C PHE A 496 -10.78 6.24 39.91
N ASP A 497 -11.79 5.45 40.26
CA ASP A 497 -12.82 5.82 41.22
C ASP A 497 -12.62 5.14 42.57
N THR A 498 -12.36 5.93 43.62
CA THR A 498 -12.36 5.39 44.99
C THR A 498 -13.77 5.17 45.53
N ASN A 499 -14.80 5.66 44.85
CA ASN A 499 -16.21 5.46 45.19
C ASN A 499 -17.02 5.31 43.90
N SER A 500 -17.76 4.20 43.76
CA SER A 500 -18.62 3.94 42.60
C SER A 500 -20.06 3.72 43.04
N PRO A 501 -21.05 4.31 42.35
CA PRO A 501 -22.47 4.11 42.68
C PRO A 501 -22.99 2.73 42.23
N ASN A 502 -22.31 2.09 41.27
CA ASN A 502 -22.79 0.88 40.60
C ASN A 502 -22.02 -0.38 41.00
N TYR A 503 -20.84 -0.22 41.60
CA TYR A 503 -19.90 -1.31 41.88
C TYR A 503 -19.17 -1.06 43.21
N ASN A 504 -18.66 -2.14 43.81
CA ASN A 504 -17.81 -2.04 45.01
C ASN A 504 -16.44 -1.47 44.63
N ALA A 505 -16.20 -0.21 44.95
CA ALA A 505 -14.95 0.52 44.69
C ALA A 505 -13.83 0.12 45.66
N PRO A 506 -12.54 0.34 45.32
CA PRO A 506 -11.97 1.16 44.24
C PRO A 506 -11.96 0.49 42.86
N ILE A 507 -12.16 1.27 41.81
CA ILE A 507 -12.27 0.78 40.42
C ILE A 507 -11.31 1.54 39.53
N LEU A 508 -10.59 0.80 38.69
CA LEU A 508 -9.80 1.32 37.59
C LEU A 508 -10.44 0.86 36.28
N THR A 509 -10.84 1.79 35.43
CA THR A 509 -11.29 1.50 34.06
C THR A 509 -10.34 2.13 33.07
N LEU A 510 -9.88 1.34 32.11
CA LEU A 510 -9.09 1.80 30.98
C LEU A 510 -9.83 1.44 29.71
N SER A 511 -9.94 2.37 28.78
CA SER A 511 -10.47 2.11 27.45
C SER A 511 -9.54 2.73 26.43
N GLY A 512 -9.42 2.11 25.27
CA GLY A 512 -8.68 2.65 24.15
C GLY A 512 -9.25 2.11 22.86
N SER A 513 -9.11 2.88 21.78
CA SER A 513 -9.51 2.41 20.46
C SER A 513 -8.61 3.00 19.40
N SER A 514 -8.04 2.14 18.57
CA SER A 514 -7.36 2.59 17.35
C SER A 514 -8.38 2.96 16.27
N ASN A 515 -7.95 3.73 15.28
CA ASN A 515 -8.76 4.06 14.10
C ASN A 515 -9.07 2.82 13.22
N ASP A 516 -8.53 1.66 13.59
CA ASP A 516 -8.53 0.37 12.87
C ASP A 516 -9.62 -0.58 13.40
N GLY A 517 -10.43 -0.11 14.35
CA GLY A 517 -11.44 -0.92 15.02
C GLY A 517 -10.88 -1.80 16.14
N ASN A 518 -9.57 -1.83 16.37
CA ASN A 518 -9.02 -2.48 17.56
C ASN A 518 -9.51 -1.73 18.80
N CYS A 519 -10.18 -2.48 19.67
CA CYS A 519 -10.77 -2.03 20.91
C CYS A 519 -9.93 -2.58 22.06
N PHE A 520 -9.79 -1.80 23.12
CA PHE A 520 -9.31 -2.27 24.39
C PHE A 520 -10.18 -1.71 25.49
N TYR A 521 -10.61 -2.58 26.40
CA TYR A 521 -11.37 -2.22 27.56
C TYR A 521 -10.93 -3.11 28.71
N MET A 522 -10.47 -2.47 29.77
CA MET A 522 -10.04 -3.10 30.99
C MET A 522 -10.87 -2.55 32.16
N PHE A 523 -11.51 -3.46 32.89
CA PHE A 523 -12.17 -3.16 34.15
C PHE A 523 -11.40 -3.81 35.29
N GLY A 524 -11.04 -3.04 36.32
CA GLY A 524 -10.32 -3.52 37.50
C GLY A 524 -11.00 -3.13 38.80
N LYS A 525 -11.23 -4.09 39.69
CA LYS A 525 -11.57 -3.82 41.09
C LYS A 525 -10.33 -4.06 41.95
N LEU A 526 -9.81 -3.00 42.56
CA LEU A 526 -8.54 -3.03 43.29
C LEU A 526 -8.73 -3.33 44.79
N ASP A 527 -7.66 -3.72 45.47
CA ASP A 527 -7.65 -3.91 46.92
C ASP A 527 -7.81 -2.57 47.66
N ASN A 528 -8.72 -2.51 48.63
CA ASN A 528 -9.05 -1.30 49.41
C ASN A 528 -7.90 -0.76 50.26
N THR A 529 -6.84 -1.55 50.48
CA THR A 529 -5.72 -1.26 51.36
C THR A 529 -4.42 -0.99 50.62
N ASN A 530 -4.20 -1.63 49.48
CA ASN A 530 -3.04 -1.40 48.62
C ASN A 530 -3.39 -1.64 47.14
N TYR A 531 -3.48 -0.55 46.37
CA TYR A 531 -3.91 -0.64 44.97
C TYR A 531 -2.87 -1.33 44.07
N GLU A 532 -1.59 -1.11 44.28
CA GLU A 532 -0.53 -1.68 43.42
C GLU A 532 -0.21 -3.12 43.84
N GLY A 533 -0.05 -3.99 42.86
CA GLY A 533 0.22 -5.40 43.10
C GLY A 533 -0.27 -6.32 42.00
N THR A 534 -0.22 -7.61 42.29
CA THR A 534 -0.65 -8.68 41.40
C THR A 534 -2.11 -9.03 41.63
N TYR A 535 -2.85 -9.11 40.55
CA TYR A 535 -4.28 -9.39 40.47
C TYR A 535 -4.51 -10.54 39.49
N ASP A 536 -5.54 -11.33 39.76
CA ASP A 536 -6.07 -12.34 38.84
C ASP A 536 -7.30 -11.79 38.09
N ASN A 537 -8.03 -12.68 37.40
CA ASN A 537 -9.23 -12.30 36.67
C ASN A 537 -10.39 -11.96 37.62
N TYR A 538 -11.02 -10.81 37.40
CA TYR A 538 -12.18 -10.39 38.18
C TYR A 538 -13.41 -11.25 37.88
N ALA A 539 -13.89 -11.98 38.89
CA ALA A 539 -15.03 -12.87 38.75
C ALA A 539 -16.37 -12.14 38.97
N TRP A 540 -17.08 -11.76 37.89
CA TRP A 540 -18.37 -11.04 37.98
C TRP A 540 -19.45 -11.73 38.83
N ASN A 541 -19.40 -13.06 38.93
CA ASN A 541 -20.38 -13.86 39.67
C ASN A 541 -20.05 -14.03 41.17
N ASP A 542 -18.86 -13.60 41.61
CA ASP A 542 -18.51 -13.60 43.02
C ASP A 542 -19.01 -12.31 43.68
N THR A 543 -20.01 -12.46 44.53
CA THR A 543 -20.65 -11.37 45.27
C THR A 543 -19.96 -11.05 46.60
N GLY A 544 -18.81 -11.66 46.88
CA GLY A 544 -17.96 -11.32 48.02
C GLY A 544 -17.34 -9.93 47.89
N ASP A 545 -17.34 -9.17 48.99
CA ASP A 545 -16.69 -7.84 49.04
C ASP A 545 -15.17 -7.92 48.79
N GLU A 546 -14.55 -9.09 49.01
CA GLU A 546 -13.11 -9.35 48.89
C GLU A 546 -12.65 -9.73 47.47
N ASN A 547 -13.56 -9.91 46.51
CA ASN A 547 -13.17 -10.23 45.12
C ASN A 547 -12.49 -9.02 44.48
N THR A 548 -11.22 -9.14 44.10
CA THR A 548 -10.41 -8.11 43.41
C THR A 548 -9.84 -8.73 42.16
N GLY A 549 -9.58 -7.95 41.12
CA GLY A 549 -9.05 -8.48 39.88
C GLY A 549 -9.21 -7.51 38.72
N PHE A 550 -8.75 -7.90 37.54
CA PHE A 550 -9.00 -7.21 36.27
C PHE A 550 -9.73 -8.10 35.28
N ASN A 551 -10.36 -7.49 34.29
CA ASN A 551 -11.14 -8.15 33.25
C ASN A 551 -10.96 -7.43 31.91
N LEU A 552 -10.80 -8.21 30.84
CA LEU A 552 -10.56 -7.73 29.47
C LEU A 552 -11.61 -8.26 28.46
N GLU A 553 -12.79 -8.69 28.93
CA GLU A 553 -13.72 -9.48 28.12
C GLU A 553 -14.37 -8.70 26.98
N GLU A 554 -14.64 -7.41 27.20
CA GLU A 554 -15.53 -6.63 26.33
C GLU A 554 -15.00 -6.50 24.90
N CYS A 555 -13.70 -6.23 24.74
CA CYS A 555 -13.10 -6.07 23.40
C CYS A 555 -12.44 -7.35 22.87
N LEU A 556 -11.96 -8.25 23.74
CA LEU A 556 -11.05 -9.34 23.33
C LEU A 556 -11.72 -10.72 23.24
N GLY A 557 -13.03 -10.81 23.46
CA GLY A 557 -13.75 -12.10 23.37
C GLY A 557 -13.32 -13.13 24.40
N ILE A 558 -12.67 -12.69 25.48
CA ILE A 558 -12.17 -13.55 26.56
C ILE A 558 -13.36 -14.05 27.38
N SER A 559 -13.41 -15.34 27.70
CA SER A 559 -14.37 -15.92 28.63
C SER A 559 -13.87 -15.82 30.07
N ASN A 560 -14.75 -15.55 31.03
CA ASN A 560 -14.47 -15.67 32.47
C ASN A 560 -14.17 -17.11 32.91
N VAL A 561 -14.49 -18.12 32.10
CA VAL A 561 -14.23 -19.52 32.42
C VAL A 561 -12.79 -19.85 31.99
N ASN A 562 -12.02 -20.48 32.89
CA ASN A 562 -10.63 -20.87 32.63
C ASN A 562 -9.68 -19.69 32.26
N ASN A 563 -10.00 -18.48 32.73
CA ASN A 563 -9.14 -17.31 32.58
C ASN A 563 -8.07 -17.26 33.68
N ASN A 564 -6.83 -17.54 33.30
CA ASN A 564 -5.65 -17.53 34.15
C ASN A 564 -4.70 -16.35 33.83
N ILE A 565 -5.25 -15.24 33.31
CA ILE A 565 -4.46 -14.02 33.08
C ILE A 565 -4.10 -13.41 34.43
N ILE A 566 -2.82 -13.11 34.59
CA ILE A 566 -2.28 -12.40 35.74
C ILE A 566 -1.97 -10.97 35.31
N TYR A 567 -2.48 -10.02 36.09
CA TYR A 567 -2.31 -8.59 35.88
C TYR A 567 -1.45 -8.04 37.01
N ASN A 568 -0.55 -7.14 36.68
CA ASN A 568 0.35 -6.54 37.63
C ASN A 568 0.28 -5.03 37.46
N LEU A 569 -0.47 -4.39 38.36
CA LEU A 569 -0.56 -2.93 38.43
C LEU A 569 0.69 -2.44 39.16
N THR A 570 1.66 -1.97 38.36
CA THR A 570 2.99 -1.57 38.83
C THR A 570 3.08 -0.10 39.19
N SER A 571 2.18 0.74 38.67
CA SER A 571 2.04 2.13 39.09
C SER A 571 0.59 2.57 38.98
N LEU A 572 0.08 3.26 40.00
CA LEU A 572 -1.18 4.01 39.96
C LEU A 572 -0.94 5.45 40.43
N GLY A 573 -0.58 6.32 39.49
CA GLY A 573 -0.30 7.72 39.73
C GLY A 573 -1.52 8.58 40.13
N SER A 574 -1.24 9.83 40.52
CA SER A 574 -2.26 10.87 40.64
C SER A 574 -2.83 11.24 39.26
N VAL A 575 -3.93 12.01 39.21
CA VAL A 575 -4.43 12.55 37.93
C VAL A 575 -3.32 13.34 37.21
N GLY A 576 -3.06 13.01 35.95
CA GLY A 576 -1.95 13.53 35.14
C GLY A 576 -0.62 12.81 35.33
N GLU A 577 -0.56 11.75 36.13
CA GLU A 577 0.58 10.82 36.27
C GLU A 577 0.22 9.45 35.69
N TYR A 578 1.21 8.58 35.50
CA TYR A 578 1.03 7.32 34.76
C TYR A 578 0.32 6.21 35.55
N ILE A 579 -0.35 5.35 34.78
CA ILE A 579 -0.84 4.04 35.19
C ILE A 579 -0.10 3.00 34.36
N ASP A 580 0.60 2.10 35.03
CA ASP A 580 1.41 1.06 34.41
C ASP A 580 0.90 -0.31 34.78
N ILE A 581 0.46 -1.09 33.78
CA ILE A 581 0.00 -2.47 33.96
C ILE A 581 0.74 -3.36 32.97
N ASN A 582 1.26 -4.48 33.45
CA ASN A 582 1.61 -5.60 32.58
C ASN A 582 0.71 -6.78 32.88
N PHE A 583 0.35 -7.54 31.86
CA PHE A 583 -0.47 -8.73 32.01
C PHE A 583 0.01 -9.84 31.09
N ASN A 584 -0.13 -11.07 31.55
CA ASN A 584 0.11 -12.25 30.74
C ASN A 584 -0.61 -13.46 31.31
N GLY A 585 -0.90 -14.45 30.47
CA GLY A 585 -1.41 -15.73 30.91
C GLY A 585 -2.16 -16.45 29.81
N THR A 586 -3.03 -17.37 30.21
CA THR A 586 -3.85 -18.16 29.30
C THR A 586 -5.33 -17.90 29.58
N TYR A 587 -6.16 -17.93 28.55
CA TYR A 587 -7.62 -17.84 28.70
C TYR A 587 -8.32 -18.78 27.72
N GLU A 588 -9.63 -18.98 27.91
CA GLU A 588 -10.49 -19.57 26.88
C GLU A 588 -11.36 -18.48 26.24
N ASP A 589 -11.58 -18.54 24.94
CA ASP A 589 -12.60 -17.74 24.28
C ASP A 589 -14.02 -18.26 24.61
N TYR A 590 -15.06 -17.62 24.06
CA TYR A 590 -16.44 -18.07 24.26
C TYR A 590 -16.79 -19.41 23.56
N GLU A 591 -15.91 -19.91 22.68
CA GLU A 591 -16.03 -21.19 21.99
C GLU A 591 -15.31 -22.33 22.74
N GLY A 592 -14.52 -21.99 23.77
CA GLY A 592 -13.74 -22.93 24.58
C GLY A 592 -12.34 -23.23 24.01
N ASN A 593 -11.86 -22.43 23.05
CA ASN A 593 -10.49 -22.53 22.54
C ASN A 593 -9.53 -21.86 23.51
N THR A 594 -8.40 -22.52 23.80
CA THR A 594 -7.37 -21.96 24.69
C THR A 594 -6.43 -21.03 23.92
N HIS A 595 -6.23 -19.83 24.46
CA HIS A 595 -5.33 -18.81 23.95
C HIS A 595 -4.31 -18.38 25.01
N THR A 596 -3.21 -17.82 24.57
CA THR A 596 -2.25 -17.07 25.40
C THR A 596 -2.36 -15.58 25.11
N ILE A 597 -2.10 -14.74 26.09
CA ILE A 597 -2.04 -13.29 25.91
C ILE A 597 -0.88 -12.72 26.71
N SER A 598 -0.23 -11.69 26.16
CA SER A 598 0.72 -10.86 26.88
C SER A 598 0.54 -9.40 26.46
N GLY A 599 0.68 -8.46 27.39
CA GLY A 599 0.48 -7.05 27.09
C GLY A 599 1.00 -6.11 28.16
N MET A 600 1.04 -4.84 27.76
CA MET A 600 1.48 -3.70 28.56
C MET A 600 0.55 -2.52 28.32
N VAL A 601 0.23 -1.82 29.40
CA VAL A 601 -0.53 -0.57 29.39
C VAL A 601 0.34 0.49 30.05
N HIS A 602 0.53 1.60 29.35
CA HIS A 602 1.23 2.78 29.83
C HIS A 602 0.41 4.01 29.45
N VAL A 603 -0.39 4.53 30.38
CA VAL A 603 -1.39 5.56 30.07
C VAL A 603 -1.41 6.65 31.14
N LEU A 604 -1.82 7.86 30.78
CA LEU A 604 -2.01 8.92 31.75
C LEU A 604 -3.31 8.67 32.52
N ARG A 605 -3.31 8.95 33.82
CA ARG A 605 -4.53 8.97 34.62
C ARG A 605 -5.36 10.21 34.30
N ASP A 606 -6.50 10.06 33.65
CA ASP A 606 -7.34 11.23 33.29
C ASP A 606 -8.17 11.74 34.46
N ASN A 607 -8.68 10.83 35.30
CA ASN A 607 -9.62 11.15 36.40
C ASN A 607 -9.34 10.40 37.71
#